data_AF-A0A7Y3HVV2-F1
#
_entry.id   AF-A0A7Y3HVV2-F1
#
_cell.length_a   1.000
_cell.length_b   1.000
_cell.length_c   1.000
_cell.angle_alpha   90.00
_cell.angle_beta   90.00
_cell.angle_gamma   90.00
#
_symmetry.space_group_name_H-M   'P 1'
#
loop_
_entity.id
_entity.type
_entity.pdbx_description
1 polymer ?
#
loop_
_entity_poly.entity_id
_entity_poly.type
_entity_poly.pdbx_seq_one_letter_code
_entity_poly.pdbx_strand_id
1 'polypeptide(L)'
;PLEWDASANFLINEKFTLGAAYRWSAALSAMAGFQVTDEIFIGVGYDYQTTDIETYSDGSYEVFLRFDILKQPERVLTPRFF
;
A
#
# COMPACT_ATOMS: atom_id res chain seq x y z
N PRO A 1 -4.92 25.52 8.95
CA PRO A 1 -5.63 24.93 7.79
C PRO A 1 -6.12 23.52 8.13
N LEU A 2 -7.30 23.15 7.67
CA LEU A 2 -7.89 21.82 7.87
C LEU A 2 -7.31 20.87 6.82
N GLU A 3 -6.71 19.76 7.24
CA GLU A 3 -6.18 18.73 6.34
C GLU A 3 -7.09 17.51 6.41
N TRP A 4 -7.43 16.94 5.25
CA TRP A 4 -8.25 15.73 5.14
C TRP A 4 -7.50 14.72 4.28
N ASP A 5 -7.31 13.52 4.80
CA ASP A 5 -6.80 12.39 4.05
C ASP A 5 -7.85 11.27 3.99
N ALA A 6 -7.99 10.69 2.81
CA ALA A 6 -8.81 9.53 2.55
C ALA A 6 -7.96 8.48 1.88
N SER A 7 -8.01 7.24 2.33
CA SER A 7 -7.32 6.12 1.68
C SER A 7 -8.19 4.89 1.61
N ALA A 8 -7.99 4.10 0.56
CA ALA A 8 -8.68 2.85 0.32
C ALA A 8 -7.65 1.82 -0.13
N ASN A 9 -7.71 0.62 0.47
CA ASN A 9 -6.88 -0.51 0.10
C ASN A 9 -7.77 -1.73 -0.08
N PHE A 10 -7.58 -2.41 -1.20
CA PHE A 10 -8.33 -3.58 -1.63
C PHE A 10 -7.38 -4.75 -1.74
N LEU A 11 -7.62 -5.79 -0.94
CA LEU A 11 -6.97 -7.09 -1.07
C LEU A 11 -7.90 -8.01 -1.84
N ILE A 12 -7.44 -8.48 -3.00
CA ILE A 12 -8.19 -9.32 -3.93
C ILE A 12 -7.53 -10.71 -3.95
N ASN A 13 -8.32 -11.72 -3.60
CA ASN A 13 -7.91 -13.15 -3.59
C ASN A 13 -6.61 -13.42 -2.82
N GLU A 14 -6.34 -12.64 -1.76
CA GLU A 14 -5.10 -12.69 -0.96
C GLU A 14 -3.79 -12.61 -1.78
N LYS A 15 -3.88 -12.19 -3.04
CA LYS A 15 -2.77 -12.21 -4.00
C LYS A 15 -2.52 -10.87 -4.63
N PHE A 16 -3.53 -10.02 -4.72
CA PHE A 16 -3.40 -8.73 -5.40
C PHE A 16 -3.88 -7.61 -4.49
N THR A 17 -3.05 -6.60 -4.31
CA THR A 17 -3.33 -5.44 -3.48
C THR A 17 -3.45 -4.23 -4.39
N LEU A 18 -4.53 -3.48 -4.27
CA LEU A 18 -4.70 -2.17 -4.90
C LEU A 18 -4.95 -1.14 -3.83
N GLY A 19 -4.18 -0.06 -3.82
CA GLY A 19 -4.35 1.04 -2.90
C GLY A 19 -4.50 2.35 -3.64
N ALA A 20 -5.31 3.25 -3.11
CA ALA A 20 -5.35 4.63 -3.52
C ALA A 20 -5.51 5.51 -2.29
N ALA A 21 -4.84 6.65 -2.26
CA ALA A 21 -5.00 7.65 -1.21
C ALA A 21 -5.11 9.04 -1.83
N TYR A 22 -5.95 9.87 -1.24
CA TYR A 22 -6.12 11.26 -1.60
C TYR A 22 -6.02 12.11 -0.35
N ARG A 23 -5.04 13.01 -0.34
CA ARG A 23 -4.87 14.02 0.70
C ARG A 23 -5.29 15.36 0.12
N TRP A 24 -6.43 15.85 0.61
CA TRP A 24 -7.00 17.16 0.28
C TRP A 24 -5.93 18.21 0.55
N SER A 25 -5.46 18.89 -0.50
CA SER A 25 -4.38 19.89 -0.56
C SER A 25 -2.91 19.41 -0.66
N ALA A 26 -2.63 18.10 -0.74
CA ALA A 26 -1.25 17.61 -0.65
C ALA A 26 -0.80 16.60 -1.72
N ALA A 27 -1.59 15.55 -1.98
CA ALA A 27 -1.17 14.47 -2.87
C ALA A 27 -2.31 13.51 -3.25
N LEU A 28 -2.19 12.91 -4.43
CA LEU A 28 -2.92 11.72 -4.86
C LEU A 28 -1.92 10.57 -5.02
N SER A 29 -2.17 9.45 -4.36
CA SER A 29 -1.32 8.27 -4.36
C SER A 29 -2.09 7.08 -4.91
N ALA A 30 -1.43 6.24 -5.69
CA ALA A 30 -1.96 4.97 -6.14
C ALA A 30 -0.89 3.88 -6.02
N MET A 31 -1.27 2.68 -5.62
CA MET A 31 -0.36 1.54 -5.51
C MET A 31 -1.02 0.25 -5.99
N ALA A 32 -0.20 -0.63 -6.55
CA ALA A 32 -0.58 -1.98 -6.93
C ALA A 32 0.51 -2.96 -6.49
N GLY A 33 0.12 -4.10 -5.94
CA GLY A 33 1.05 -5.13 -5.49
C GLY A 33 0.52 -6.53 -5.72
N PHE A 34 1.43 -7.48 -5.80
CA PHE A 34 1.18 -8.88 -6.08
C PHE A 34 1.99 -9.78 -5.15
N GLN A 35 1.31 -10.72 -4.51
CA GLN A 35 1.87 -11.78 -3.70
C GLN A 35 2.29 -12.94 -4.63
N VAL A 36 3.59 -13.01 -4.92
CA VAL A 36 4.16 -14.03 -5.81
C VAL A 36 4.15 -15.40 -5.13
N THR A 37 4.56 -15.45 -3.87
CA THR A 37 4.51 -16.62 -2.98
C THR A 37 4.12 -16.16 -1.59
N ASP A 38 3.81 -17.06 -0.66
CA ASP A 38 3.52 -16.66 0.74
C ASP A 38 4.68 -15.91 1.41
N GLU A 39 5.89 -16.02 0.87
CA GLU A 39 7.09 -15.35 1.36
C GLU A 39 7.50 -14.09 0.56
N ILE A 40 7.01 -13.92 -0.67
CA ILE A 40 7.48 -12.88 -1.59
C ILE A 40 6.31 -12.03 -2.06
N PHE A 41 6.41 -10.73 -1.77
CA PHE A 41 5.47 -9.72 -2.24
C PHE A 41 6.22 -8.63 -3.01
N ILE A 42 5.65 -8.23 -4.14
CA ILE A 42 6.22 -7.19 -5.00
C ILE A 42 5.12 -6.18 -5.29
N GLY A 43 5.46 -4.90 -5.38
CA GLY A 43 4.56 -3.96 -6.02
C GLY A 43 5.18 -2.62 -6.33
N VAL A 44 4.33 -1.74 -6.80
CA VAL A 44 4.66 -0.42 -7.32
C VAL A 44 3.67 0.60 -6.80
N GLY A 45 4.17 1.80 -6.56
CA GLY A 45 3.42 2.97 -6.13
C GLY A 45 3.72 4.15 -7.02
N TYR A 46 2.74 5.03 -7.17
CA TYR A 46 2.90 6.33 -7.79
C TYR A 46 2.26 7.38 -6.88
N ASP A 47 3.07 8.34 -6.46
CA ASP A 47 2.63 9.48 -5.67
C ASP A 47 2.68 10.74 -6.53
N TYR A 48 1.52 11.34 -6.74
CA TYR A 48 1.35 12.59 -7.44
C TYR A 48 1.11 13.72 -6.43
N GLN A 49 1.98 14.72 -6.40
CA GLN A 49 1.84 15.89 -5.53
C GLN A 49 0.88 16.90 -6.18
N THR A 50 -0.10 17.46 -5.45
CA THR A 50 -1.12 18.40 -5.99
C THR A 50 -1.00 19.81 -5.41
N THR A 51 0.07 20.11 -4.66
CA THR A 51 0.28 21.42 -4.01
C THR A 51 1.23 22.31 -4.83
N ASP A 52 1.19 23.63 -4.59
CA ASP A 52 1.97 24.71 -5.24
C ASP A 52 3.52 24.55 -5.28
N ILE A 53 4.08 23.43 -4.82
CA ILE A 53 5.48 23.00 -5.09
C ILE A 53 5.56 22.20 -6.42
N GLU A 54 4.56 22.35 -7.29
CA GLU A 54 4.49 21.79 -8.65
C GLU A 54 5.69 22.19 -9.52
N THR A 55 6.46 23.23 -9.15
CA THR A 55 7.66 23.64 -9.91
C THR A 55 8.90 22.75 -9.68
N TYR A 56 8.90 21.83 -8.71
CA TYR A 56 10.10 21.02 -8.40
C TYR A 56 9.89 19.51 -8.20
N SER A 57 8.65 19.02 -8.15
CA SER A 57 8.38 17.58 -7.92
C SER A 57 7.20 17.10 -8.78
N ASP A 58 7.49 16.43 -9.90
CA ASP A 58 6.52 15.90 -10.87
C ASP A 58 5.85 14.57 -10.44
N GLY A 59 6.03 14.18 -9.17
CA GLY A 59 5.62 12.90 -8.62
C GLY A 59 6.73 11.83 -8.66
N SER A 60 6.58 10.78 -7.85
CA SER A 60 7.58 9.72 -7.69
C SER A 60 7.00 8.34 -7.97
N TYR A 61 7.77 7.55 -8.72
CA TYR A 61 7.52 6.12 -8.89
C TYR A 61 8.31 5.36 -7.83
N GLU A 62 7.59 4.57 -7.04
CA GLU A 62 8.18 3.71 -6.01
C GLU A 62 7.97 2.26 -6.37
N VAL A 63 8.95 1.42 -6.04
CA VAL A 63 8.89 -0.03 -6.22
C VAL A 63 9.23 -0.65 -4.87
N PHE A 64 8.40 -1.58 -4.42
CA PHE A 64 8.56 -2.25 -3.13
C PHE A 64 8.67 -3.76 -3.31
N LEU A 65 9.56 -4.35 -2.53
CA LEU A 65 9.84 -5.78 -2.52
C LEU A 65 9.95 -6.23 -1.07
N ARG A 66 9.09 -7.16 -0.67
CA ARG A 66 9.01 -7.71 0.69
C ARG A 66 9.32 -9.20 0.65
N PHE A 67 10.16 -9.62 1.60
CA PHE A 67 10.60 -11.00 1.80
C PHE A 67 10.35 -11.42 3.25
N ASP A 68 9.56 -12.46 3.45
CA ASP A 68 9.35 -13.08 4.76
C ASP A 68 10.25 -14.32 4.89
N ILE A 69 11.39 -14.16 5.58
CA ILE A 69 12.47 -15.17 5.66
C ILE A 69 12.22 -16.19 6.79
N LEU A 70 11.38 -15.84 7.77
CA LEU A 70 11.09 -16.67 8.93
C LEU A 70 9.58 -16.99 8.96
N LYS A 71 9.19 -18.19 8.52
CA LYS A 71 7.85 -18.72 8.78
C LYS A 71 7.73 -19.01 10.28
N GLN A 72 7.17 -18.08 11.06
CA GLN A 72 6.68 -18.47 12.38
C GLN A 72 5.53 -19.44 12.14
N PRO A 73 5.59 -20.70 12.62
CA PRO A 73 4.45 -21.58 12.52
C PRO A 73 3.28 -20.91 13.24
N GLU A 74 2.17 -20.76 12.52
CA GLU A 74 0.93 -20.17 13.00
C GLU A 74 0.41 -21.04 14.16
N ARG A 75 0.92 -20.78 15.37
CA ARG A 75 0.39 -21.38 16.59
C ARG A 75 -0.85 -20.56 16.96
N VAL A 76 -1.91 -20.73 16.18
CA VAL A 76 -3.25 -20.25 16.54
C VAL A 76 -3.72 -21.11 17.72
N LEU A 77 -3.36 -20.69 18.93
CA LEU A 77 -3.70 -21.37 20.18
C LEU A 77 -5.05 -20.93 20.77
N THR A 78 -6.01 -20.48 19.95
CA THR A 78 -7.38 -20.28 20.43
C THR A 78 -8.40 -20.33 19.29
N PRO A 79 -8.99 -21.51 19.00
CA PRO A 79 -10.25 -21.54 18.28
C PRO A 79 -11.33 -21.11 19.27
N ARG A 80 -11.87 -19.89 19.13
CA ARG A 80 -13.06 -19.48 19.88
C ARG A 80 -14.26 -19.52 18.95
N PHE A 81 -14.94 -20.66 18.96
CA PHE A 81 -16.36 -20.73 18.64
C PHE A 81 -17.12 -19.97 19.72
N PHE A 82 -17.70 -18.82 19.37
CA PHE A 82 -18.88 -18.26 20.03
C PHE A 82 -19.80 -17.72 18.94
#